data_AF-A0A397SBP8-F1
#
_entry.id   AF-A0A397SBP8-F1
#
_cell.length_a   1.000
_cell.length_b   1.000
_cell.length_c   1.000
_cell.angle_alpha   90.00
_cell.angle_beta   90.00
_cell.angle_gamma   90.00
#
_symmetry.space_group_name_H-M   'P 1'
#
loop_
_entity.id
_entity.type
_entity.pdbx_description
1 polymer ?
#
loop_
_entity_poly.entity_id
_entity_poly.type
_entity_poly.pdbx_seq_one_letter_code
_entity_poly.pdbx_strand_id
1 'polypeptide(L)'
;MSSNVASSSTGLVIPSFDLPTVEEVKRINNAELNGFLKRRLANIDNHIDTLTAQEVDGEDFLGLTRDDLMSIQIPLGPAKKIIKFINDIQGGKRTSFLPTPCHIRQ
;
A
#
# COMPACT_ATOMS: atom_id res chain seq x y z
N MET A 1 -13.40 17.70 36.49
CA MET A 1 -14.70 17.60 35.80
C MET A 1 -14.53 18.21 34.42
N SER A 2 -15.04 17.72 33.31
CA SER A 2 -15.55 16.43 32.85
C SER A 2 -15.58 16.61 31.33
N SER A 3 -15.21 15.56 30.61
CA SER A 3 -15.26 15.45 29.15
C SER A 3 -16.63 15.82 28.58
N ASN A 4 -16.65 16.46 27.40
CA ASN A 4 -17.77 16.26 26.49
C ASN A 4 -17.28 15.93 25.07
N VAL A 5 -17.96 14.94 24.53
CA VAL A 5 -17.77 14.22 23.27
C VAL A 5 -18.61 14.92 22.19
N ALA A 6 -18.13 14.99 20.95
CA ALA A 6 -18.97 14.81 19.75
C ALA A 6 -18.13 14.91 18.48
N SER A 7 -17.88 13.75 17.86
CA SER A 7 -17.45 13.58 16.49
C SER A 7 -18.43 14.22 15.52
N SER A 8 -17.92 14.93 14.50
CA SER A 8 -18.36 14.79 13.11
C SER A 8 -17.55 15.75 12.26
N SER A 9 -16.61 15.21 11.49
CA SER A 9 -16.14 15.86 10.28
C SER A 9 -16.22 14.84 9.15
N THR A 10 -17.43 14.70 8.61
CA THR A 10 -17.60 14.45 7.19
C THR A 10 -16.98 15.62 6.44
N GLY A 11 -15.72 15.46 6.06
CA GLY A 11 -14.99 16.40 5.25
C GLY A 11 -13.79 15.67 4.69
N LEU A 12 -14.00 14.95 3.57
CA LEU A 12 -12.94 14.38 2.75
C LEU A 12 -12.16 15.52 2.08
N VAL A 13 -11.46 16.30 2.89
CA VAL A 13 -10.24 17.00 2.50
C VAL A 13 -9.14 16.05 2.94
N ILE A 14 -8.77 15.11 2.08
CA ILE A 14 -7.55 14.34 2.28
C ILE A 14 -6.42 15.32 1.95
N PRO A 15 -5.66 15.85 2.92
CA PRO A 15 -4.45 16.58 2.59
C PRO A 15 -3.51 15.58 1.90
N SER A 16 -2.94 15.98 0.76
CA SER A 16 -2.08 15.17 -0.12
C SER A 16 -0.78 14.63 0.50
N PHE A 17 -0.67 14.58 1.83
CA PHE A 17 0.50 14.08 2.57
C PHE A 17 0.18 12.95 3.56
N ASP A 18 -1.09 12.71 3.92
CA ASP A 18 -1.43 11.67 4.90
C ASP A 18 -1.59 10.30 4.23
N LEU A 19 -0.95 9.27 4.78
CA LEU A 19 -1.09 7.89 4.32
C LEU A 19 -2.58 7.47 4.36
N PRO A 20 -3.12 6.84 3.30
CA PRO A 20 -4.49 6.39 3.28
C PRO A 20 -4.69 5.25 4.27
N THR A 21 -5.90 5.12 4.81
CA THR A 21 -6.22 4.00 5.73
C THR A 21 -6.47 2.71 4.95
N VAL A 22 -6.27 1.55 5.60
CA VAL A 22 -6.54 0.23 5.00
C VAL A 22 -7.99 0.13 4.51
N GLU A 23 -8.95 0.62 5.29
CA GLU A 23 -10.38 0.60 4.93
C GLU A 23 -10.70 1.48 3.73
N GLU A 24 -9.99 2.59 3.57
CA GLU A 24 -10.12 3.48 2.42
C GLU A 24 -9.60 2.80 1.17
N VAL A 25 -8.43 2.15 1.24
CA VAL A 25 -7.85 1.42 0.10
C VAL A 25 -8.73 0.24 -0.31
N LYS A 26 -9.29 -0.52 0.64
CA LYS A 26 -10.21 -1.64 0.35
C LYS A 26 -11.47 -1.23 -0.42
N ARG A 27 -11.92 0.02 -0.31
CA ARG A 27 -13.11 0.53 -1.01
C ARG A 27 -12.81 0.97 -2.44
N ILE A 28 -11.54 0.97 -2.85
CA ILE A 28 -11.12 1.42 -4.17
C ILE A 28 -11.35 0.30 -5.17
N ASN A 29 -12.12 0.60 -6.22
CA ASN A 29 -12.32 -0.32 -7.33
C ASN A 29 -11.12 -0.29 -8.30
N ASN A 30 -10.97 -1.32 -9.12
CA ASN A 30 -9.90 -1.41 -10.12
C ASN A 30 -9.77 -0.13 -10.99
N ALA A 31 -10.89 0.43 -11.46
CA ALA A 31 -10.90 1.64 -12.29
C ALA A 31 -10.35 2.88 -11.56
N GLU A 32 -10.51 2.94 -10.24
CA GLU A 32 -10.09 4.08 -9.42
C GLU A 32 -8.67 3.89 -8.85
N LEU A 33 -8.19 2.63 -8.78
CA LEU A 33 -6.87 2.27 -8.25
C LEU A 33 -5.74 2.95 -9.02
N ASN A 34 -5.84 3.03 -10.35
CA ASN A 34 -4.83 3.70 -11.17
C ASN A 34 -4.65 5.18 -10.77
N GLY A 35 -5.76 5.92 -10.71
CA GLY A 35 -5.76 7.34 -10.36
C GLY A 35 -5.38 7.59 -8.89
N PHE A 36 -5.66 6.64 -8.01
CA PHE A 36 -5.22 6.68 -6.62
C PHE A 36 -3.70 6.52 -6.50
N LEU A 37 -3.13 5.49 -7.15
CA LEU A 37 -1.69 5.21 -7.10
C LEU A 37 -0.88 6.32 -7.79
N LYS A 38 -1.34 6.85 -8.93
CA LYS A 38 -0.69 7.98 -9.63
C LYS A 38 -0.60 9.24 -8.76
N ARG A 39 -1.60 9.48 -7.89
CA ARG A 39 -1.59 10.61 -6.94
C ARG A 39 -0.65 10.41 -5.75
N ARG A 40 -0.29 9.17 -5.41
CA ARG A 40 0.45 8.83 -4.19
C ARG A 40 1.88 8.37 -4.44
N LEU A 41 2.13 7.61 -5.50
CA LEU A 41 3.46 7.16 -5.88
C LEU A 41 3.91 7.90 -7.13
N ALA A 42 4.66 8.98 -6.93
CA ALA A 42 5.37 9.62 -8.02
C ALA A 42 6.39 8.66 -8.65
N ASN A 43 6.50 8.69 -9.99
CA ASN A 43 7.55 8.01 -10.75
C ASN A 43 7.41 6.47 -10.83
N ILE A 44 6.18 5.95 -10.81
CA ILE A 44 5.87 4.56 -11.23
C ILE A 44 4.73 4.49 -12.25
N ASP A 45 4.26 5.63 -12.76
CA ASP A 45 3.03 5.74 -13.57
C ASP A 45 2.98 4.78 -14.76
N ASN A 46 4.14 4.55 -15.39
CA ASN A 46 4.27 3.67 -16.55
C ASN A 46 4.02 2.18 -16.24
N HIS A 47 3.98 1.80 -14.95
CA HIS A 47 3.77 0.43 -14.49
C HIS A 47 2.46 0.25 -13.71
N ILE A 48 1.74 1.34 -13.40
CA ILE A 48 0.44 1.27 -12.72
C ILE A 48 -0.64 0.75 -13.67
N ASP A 49 -0.55 1.06 -14.97
CA ASP A 49 -1.52 0.58 -15.96
C ASP A 49 -1.50 -0.97 -16.07
N THR A 50 -0.36 -1.61 -15.79
CA THR A 50 -0.23 -3.07 -15.70
C THR A 50 -1.05 -3.67 -14.56
N LEU A 51 -1.11 -3.01 -13.39
CA LEU A 51 -1.95 -3.46 -12.27
C LEU A 51 -3.44 -3.39 -12.63
N THR A 52 -3.83 -2.33 -13.35
CA THR A 52 -5.22 -2.15 -13.79
C THR A 52 -5.61 -3.22 -14.80
N ALA A 53 -4.72 -3.54 -15.75
CA ALA A 53 -4.91 -4.58 -16.76
C ALA A 53 -4.99 -6.00 -16.18
N GLN A 54 -4.50 -6.21 -14.95
CA GLN A 54 -4.62 -7.47 -14.21
C GLN A 54 -5.86 -7.51 -13.31
N GLU A 55 -6.78 -6.57 -13.49
CA GLU A 55 -8.05 -6.49 -12.75
C GLU A 55 -7.90 -6.38 -11.22
N VAL A 56 -6.73 -5.93 -10.75
CA VAL A 56 -6.44 -5.77 -9.32
C VAL A 56 -7.32 -4.66 -8.74
N ASP A 57 -8.08 -4.98 -7.69
CA ASP A 57 -8.84 -4.00 -6.90
C ASP A 57 -8.06 -3.55 -5.65
N GLY A 58 -8.66 -2.67 -4.85
CA GLY A 58 -8.01 -2.14 -3.66
C GLY A 58 -7.78 -3.16 -2.54
N GLU A 59 -8.60 -4.20 -2.45
CA GLU A 59 -8.39 -5.28 -1.48
C GLU A 59 -7.25 -6.19 -1.91
N ASP A 60 -7.25 -6.62 -3.18
CA ASP A 60 -6.18 -7.42 -3.77
C ASP A 60 -4.85 -6.67 -3.76
N PHE A 61 -4.88 -5.35 -4.01
CA PHE A 61 -3.70 -4.49 -3.96
C PHE A 61 -2.97 -4.57 -2.61
N LEU A 62 -3.71 -4.60 -1.50
CA LEU A 62 -3.13 -4.71 -0.16
C LEU A 62 -2.53 -6.09 0.13
N GLY A 63 -2.93 -7.11 -0.64
CA GLY A 63 -2.40 -8.47 -0.59
C GLY A 63 -1.19 -8.72 -1.48
N LEU A 64 -0.87 -7.80 -2.41
CA LEU A 64 0.21 -8.00 -3.38
C LEU A 64 1.56 -8.21 -2.72
N THR A 65 2.23 -9.27 -3.14
CA THR A 65 3.60 -9.56 -2.75
C THR A 65 4.59 -9.11 -3.83
N ARG A 66 5.87 -9.10 -3.48
CA ARG A 66 6.92 -8.81 -4.46
C ARG A 66 6.91 -9.81 -5.61
N ASP A 67 6.62 -11.08 -5.32
CA ASP A 67 6.61 -12.13 -6.33
C ASP A 67 5.44 -11.95 -7.30
N ASP A 68 4.28 -11.51 -6.80
CA ASP A 68 3.12 -11.15 -7.65
C ASP A 68 3.44 -10.00 -8.58
N LEU A 69 4.13 -8.96 -8.09
CA LEU A 69 4.55 -7.83 -8.92
C LEU A 69 5.57 -8.26 -9.99
N MET A 70 6.47 -9.18 -9.66
CA MET A 70 7.46 -9.69 -10.61
C MET A 70 6.83 -10.62 -11.65
N SER A 71 5.79 -11.38 -11.29
CA SER A 71 5.08 -12.27 -12.23
C SER A 71 4.35 -11.47 -13.32
N ILE A 72 3.85 -10.28 -12.98
CA ILE A 72 3.22 -9.34 -13.93
C ILE A 72 4.23 -8.39 -14.60
N GLN A 73 5.52 -8.73 -14.56
CA GLN A 73 6.63 -8.01 -15.21
C GLN A 73 6.85 -6.57 -14.71
N ILE A 74 6.43 -6.24 -13.49
CA ILE A 74 6.80 -4.94 -12.89
C ILE A 74 8.28 -4.98 -12.51
N PRO A 75 9.10 -4.01 -12.97
CA PRO A 75 10.51 -3.98 -12.63
C PRO A 75 10.74 -3.84 -11.13
N LEU A 76 11.90 -4.32 -10.69
CA LEU A 76 12.24 -4.39 -9.25
C LEU A 76 12.14 -3.04 -8.53
N GLY A 77 12.52 -1.94 -9.20
CA GLY A 77 12.47 -0.59 -8.61
C GLY A 77 11.04 -0.17 -8.23
N PRO A 78 10.11 -0.09 -9.20
CA PRO A 78 8.69 0.13 -8.96
C PRO A 78 8.07 -0.86 -7.97
N ALA A 79 8.37 -2.16 -8.10
CA ALA A 79 7.83 -3.19 -7.22
C ALA A 79 8.18 -2.92 -5.74
N LYS A 80 9.45 -2.56 -5.45
CA LYS A 80 9.87 -2.19 -4.08
C LYS A 80 9.11 -0.98 -3.53
N LYS A 81 8.81 0.02 -4.37
CA LYS A 81 8.05 1.21 -3.95
C LYS A 81 6.60 0.85 -3.58
N ILE A 82 5.95 0.00 -4.39
CA ILE A 82 4.58 -0.47 -4.15
C ILE A 82 4.50 -1.26 -2.85
N ILE A 83 5.39 -2.24 -2.65
CA ILE A 83 5.43 -3.03 -1.41
C ILE A 83 5.70 -2.15 -0.18
N LYS A 84 6.61 -1.16 -0.31
CA LYS A 84 6.84 -0.22 0.77
C LYS A 84 5.57 0.57 1.11
N PHE A 85 4.86 1.06 0.10
CA PHE A 85 3.61 1.80 0.29
C PHE A 85 2.52 0.95 0.95
N ILE A 86 2.33 -0.30 0.53
CA ILE A 86 1.38 -1.24 1.16
C ILE A 86 1.73 -1.44 2.64
N ASN A 87 3.02 -1.63 2.96
CA ASN A 87 3.47 -1.77 4.34
C ASN A 87 3.24 -0.49 5.16
N ASP A 88 3.48 0.69 4.57
CA ASP A 88 3.26 1.97 5.21
C ASP A 88 1.75 2.17 5.53
N ILE A 89 0.85 1.77 4.62
CA ILE A 89 -0.61 1.77 4.83
C ILE A 89 -1.03 0.81 5.94
N GLN A 90 -0.47 -0.40 5.98
CA GLN A 90 -0.77 -1.41 6.99
C GLN A 90 -0.16 -1.10 8.37
N GLY A 91 0.39 0.11 8.57
CA GLY A 91 0.92 0.56 9.84
C GLY A 91 2.33 0.05 10.14
N GLY A 92 3.09 -0.30 9.11
CA GLY A 92 4.46 -0.77 9.22
C GLY A 92 4.54 -2.02 10.09
N LYS A 93 4.22 -3.18 9.53
CA LYS A 93 4.80 -4.42 10.06
C LYS A 93 6.30 -4.28 9.90
N ARG A 94 6.95 -3.81 10.97
CA ARG A 94 8.37 -4.01 11.20
C ARG A 94 8.52 -5.53 11.25
N THR A 95 8.72 -6.17 10.10
CA THR A 95 9.49 -7.39 10.06
C THR A 95 10.87 -6.95 10.51
N SER A 96 11.06 -6.90 11.83
CA SER A 96 12.37 -7.11 12.41
C SER A 96 12.87 -8.37 11.73
N PHE A 97 13.78 -8.21 10.78
CA PHE A 97 14.63 -9.27 10.33
C PHE A 97 15.36 -9.71 11.59
N LEU A 98 14.78 -10.66 12.32
CA LEU A 98 15.55 -11.45 13.26
C LEU A 98 16.45 -12.28 12.37
N PRO A 99 17.77 -12.03 12.33
CA PRO A 99 18.66 -13.02 11.78
C PRO A 99 18.41 -14.30 12.58
N THR A 100 18.00 -15.36 11.88
CA THR A 100 17.97 -16.70 12.45
C THR A 100 19.31 -16.95 13.14
N PRO A 101 19.35 -17.39 14.41
CA PRO A 101 20.61 -17.70 15.07
C PRO A 101 21.30 -18.81 14.27
N CYS A 102 22.37 -18.46 13.55
CA CYS A 102 23.29 -19.43 12.99
C CYS A 102 23.79 -20.28 14.17
N HIS A 103 23.39 -21.55 14.19
CA HIS A 103 23.92 -22.53 15.14
C HIS A 103 25.44 -22.61 14.96
N ILE A 104 26.17 -22.01 15.91
CA ILE A 104 27.58 -22.36 16.16
C ILE A 104 27.55 -23.77 16.73
N ARG A 105 27.89 -24.75 15.90
CA ARG A 105 28.19 -26.10 16.34
C ARG A 105 29.67 -26.13 16.71
N GLN A 106 29.94 -26.23 18.02
CA GLN A 106 31.28 -26.50 18.56
C GLN A 106 31.78 -27.89 18.12
#